data_AF-A0AAU6Z2G9-F1
#
_entry.id   AF-A0AAU6Z2G9-F1
#
_cell.length_a   1.000
_cell.length_b   1.000
_cell.length_c   1.000
_cell.angle_alpha   90.00
_cell.angle_beta   90.00
_cell.angle_gamma   90.00
#
_symmetry.space_group_name_H-M   'P 1'
#
loop_
_entity.id
_entity.type
_entity.pdbx_description
1 polymer ?
#
loop_
_entity_poly.entity_id
_entity_poly.type
_entity_poly.pdbx_seq_one_letter_code
_entity_poly.pdbx_strand_id
1 'polypeptide(L)'
;MMANEVAVTDVDVTAAEAEAREAEALVSELEAKVIAGDESVTAEHITAQESLSRFARLRAQFTANKAAKAQEAARLAAAEALHAEITDHAKGDGAELAKKLKTVTDAVRAFGDAVEARNTRVLEYRARAVELGIPEHIHPTAPPALHGRVGLTADGGAYGIAGVMAGRRRVEQINRDVFLNRTLDLLTREGKFKHLDNVDAGADIFADLASIDAEVAGPAGNHFYLAPNGGVIAKDDPFTAEEIQRMGLTIVSKAKAYGA
;
A
#
# COMPACT_ATOMS: atom_id res chain seq x y z
N MET A 1 8.10 40.87 2.92
CA MET A 1 6.87 40.88 2.09
C MET A 1 7.25 40.36 0.73
N MET A 2 6.96 39.09 0.42
CA MET A 2 7.05 38.63 -0.97
C MET A 2 5.79 39.14 -1.68
N ALA A 3 5.98 39.88 -2.77
CA ALA A 3 4.86 40.30 -3.61
C ALA A 3 4.11 39.04 -4.07
N ASN A 4 2.79 39.04 -3.91
CA ASN A 4 1.93 37.96 -4.37
C ASN A 4 1.94 38.00 -5.92
N GLU A 5 2.94 37.39 -6.53
CA GLU A 5 3.10 37.37 -7.98
C GLU A 5 1.93 36.56 -8.55
N VAL A 6 1.06 37.20 -9.31
CA VAL A 6 -0.11 36.56 -9.92
C VAL A 6 0.39 35.43 -10.83
N ALA A 7 -0.05 34.20 -10.57
CA ALA A 7 0.36 33.02 -11.33
C ALA A 7 -0.12 33.14 -12.78
N VAL A 8 0.78 32.96 -13.74
CA VAL A 8 0.43 32.92 -15.17
C VAL A 8 -0.28 31.61 -15.46
N THR A 9 -1.45 31.70 -16.08
CA THR A 9 -2.37 30.60 -16.37
C THR A 9 -2.39 30.27 -17.86
N ASP A 10 -3.04 29.16 -18.23
CA ASP A 10 -3.28 28.79 -19.64
C ASP A 10 -4.14 29.84 -20.37
N VAL A 11 -4.97 30.60 -19.64
CA VAL A 11 -5.74 31.71 -20.19
C VAL A 11 -4.81 32.84 -20.64
N ASP A 12 -3.77 33.14 -19.85
CA ASP A 12 -2.78 34.16 -20.20
C ASP A 12 -1.95 33.76 -21.43
N VAL A 13 -1.60 32.47 -21.53
CA VAL A 13 -0.91 31.92 -22.72
C VAL A 13 -1.81 32.06 -23.95
N THR A 14 -3.06 31.63 -23.86
CA THR A 14 -4.03 31.70 -24.96
C THR A 14 -4.26 33.14 -25.42
N ALA A 15 -4.33 34.09 -24.49
CA ALA A 15 -4.47 35.51 -24.80
C ALA A 15 -3.23 36.07 -25.51
N ALA A 16 -2.02 35.73 -25.05
CA ALA A 16 -0.79 36.17 -25.69
C ALA A 16 -0.59 35.55 -27.09
N GLU A 17 -1.00 34.29 -27.28
CA GLU A 17 -1.00 33.64 -28.59
C GLU A 17 -2.06 34.22 -29.55
N ALA A 18 -3.21 34.66 -29.04
CA ALA A 18 -4.20 35.38 -29.83
C ALA A 18 -3.65 36.74 -30.29
N GLU A 19 -3.05 37.53 -29.37
CA GLU A 19 -2.40 38.81 -29.69
C GLU A 19 -1.30 38.64 -30.76
N ALA A 20 -0.48 37.59 -30.64
CA ALA A 20 0.55 37.28 -31.63
C ALA A 20 -0.03 36.95 -33.02
N ARG A 21 -1.11 36.16 -33.09
CA ARG A 21 -1.79 35.83 -34.35
C ARG A 21 -2.48 37.03 -34.98
N GLU A 22 -3.12 37.89 -34.19
CA GLU A 22 -3.74 39.13 -34.67
C GLU A 22 -2.69 40.08 -35.25
N ALA A 23 -1.55 40.23 -34.58
CA ALA A 23 -0.46 41.08 -35.06
C ALA A 23 0.14 40.58 -36.39
N GLU A 24 0.24 39.25 -36.57
CA GLU A 24 0.66 38.61 -37.83
C GLU A 24 -0.38 38.79 -38.95
N ALA A 25 -1.66 38.61 -38.64
CA ALA A 25 -2.74 38.83 -39.61
C ALA A 25 -2.76 40.28 -40.14
N LEU A 26 -2.48 41.27 -39.28
CA LEU A 26 -2.37 42.67 -39.69
C LEU A 26 -1.19 42.93 -40.63
N VAL A 27 -0.05 42.22 -40.49
CA VAL A 27 1.05 42.30 -41.47
C VAL A 27 0.56 41.81 -42.84
N SER A 28 -0.06 40.63 -42.89
CA SER A 28 -0.58 40.06 -44.13
C SER A 28 -1.67 40.93 -44.78
N GLU A 29 -2.51 41.61 -44.00
CA GLU A 29 -3.50 42.55 -44.53
C GLU A 29 -2.84 43.78 -45.19
N LEU A 30 -1.80 44.35 -44.56
CA LEU A 30 -1.05 45.48 -45.12
C LEU A 30 -0.33 45.07 -46.42
N GLU A 31 0.30 43.89 -46.45
CA GLU A 31 0.92 43.35 -47.66
C GLU A 31 -0.09 43.15 -48.79
N ALA A 32 -1.28 42.61 -48.48
CA ALA A 32 -2.35 42.42 -49.46
C ALA A 32 -2.85 43.75 -50.06
N LYS A 33 -2.93 44.82 -49.24
CA LYS A 33 -3.29 46.17 -49.72
C LYS A 33 -2.25 46.73 -50.69
N VAL A 34 -0.95 46.56 -50.39
CA VAL A 34 0.13 46.96 -51.32
C VAL A 34 0.02 46.20 -52.64
N ILE A 35 -0.22 44.88 -52.61
CA ILE A 35 -0.42 44.06 -53.82
C ILE A 35 -1.63 44.53 -54.64
N ALA A 36 -2.71 44.98 -53.97
CA ALA A 36 -3.89 45.53 -54.62
C ALA A 36 -3.71 46.95 -55.19
N GLY A 37 -2.55 47.57 -54.98
CA GLY A 37 -2.23 48.91 -55.49
C GLY A 37 -2.64 50.05 -54.57
N ASP A 38 -2.83 49.81 -53.27
CA ASP A 38 -3.05 50.88 -52.28
C ASP A 38 -1.74 51.62 -51.98
N GLU A 39 -1.56 52.80 -52.56
CA GLU A 39 -0.37 53.64 -52.38
C GLU A 39 -0.29 54.32 -51.00
N SER A 40 -1.35 54.23 -50.17
CA SER A 40 -1.34 54.80 -48.82
C SER A 40 -0.54 53.96 -47.81
N VAL A 41 -0.28 52.69 -48.13
CA VAL A 41 0.52 51.79 -47.30
C VAL A 41 2.00 51.92 -47.70
N THR A 42 2.81 52.49 -46.81
CA THR A 42 4.25 52.67 -47.04
C THR A 42 5.06 51.50 -46.46
N ALA A 43 6.34 51.41 -46.86
CA ALA A 43 7.28 50.44 -46.31
C ALA A 43 7.44 50.59 -44.79
N GLU A 44 7.42 51.83 -44.28
CA GLU A 44 7.50 52.10 -42.84
C GLU A 44 6.32 51.51 -42.07
N HIS A 45 5.11 51.51 -42.64
CA HIS A 45 3.94 50.87 -42.02
C HIS A 45 4.14 49.36 -41.87
N ILE A 46 4.65 48.69 -42.91
CA ILE A 46 4.93 47.24 -42.86
C ILE A 46 6.02 46.94 -41.84
N THR A 47 7.17 47.64 -41.89
CA THR A 47 8.27 47.41 -40.94
C THR A 47 7.87 47.66 -39.49
N ALA A 48 7.04 48.68 -39.23
CA ALA A 48 6.48 48.93 -37.91
C ALA A 48 5.60 47.76 -37.45
N GLN A 49 4.71 47.27 -38.31
CA GLN A 49 3.81 46.16 -37.97
C GLN A 49 4.56 44.82 -37.83
N GLU A 50 5.58 44.54 -38.65
CA GLU A 50 6.46 43.38 -38.49
C GLU A 50 7.18 43.38 -37.15
N SER A 51 7.66 44.55 -36.71
CA SER A 51 8.32 44.72 -35.41
C SER A 51 7.36 44.43 -34.26
N LEU A 52 6.11 44.91 -34.35
CA LEU A 52 5.05 44.60 -33.40
C LEU A 52 4.70 43.11 -33.38
N SER A 53 4.53 42.49 -34.55
CA SER A 53 4.27 41.04 -34.67
C SER A 53 5.41 40.21 -34.08
N ARG A 54 6.67 40.55 -34.36
CA ARG A 54 7.83 39.89 -33.75
C ARG A 54 7.82 40.02 -32.23
N PHE A 55 7.52 41.20 -31.70
CA PHE A 55 7.45 41.42 -30.26
C PHE A 55 6.31 40.62 -29.62
N ALA A 56 5.11 40.59 -30.24
CA ALA A 56 3.97 39.82 -29.76
C ALA A 56 4.28 38.31 -29.71
N ARG A 57 4.96 37.76 -30.72
CA ARG A 57 5.43 36.36 -30.70
C ARG A 57 6.41 36.06 -29.56
N LEU A 58 7.40 36.92 -29.33
CA LEU A 58 8.34 36.76 -28.22
C LEU A 58 7.64 36.83 -26.87
N ARG A 59 6.65 37.73 -26.74
CA ARG A 59 5.82 37.83 -25.54
C ARG A 59 4.99 36.57 -25.32
N ALA A 60 4.35 36.02 -26.36
CA ALA A 60 3.62 34.75 -26.27
C ALA A 60 4.52 33.61 -25.81
N GLN A 61 5.72 33.48 -26.40
CA GLN A 61 6.70 32.47 -25.99
C GLN A 61 7.18 32.68 -24.54
N PHE A 62 7.40 33.92 -24.12
CA PHE A 62 7.73 34.24 -22.74
C PHE A 62 6.60 33.84 -21.78
N THR A 63 5.35 34.17 -22.10
CA THR A 63 4.18 33.79 -21.30
C THR A 63 4.04 32.27 -21.21
N ALA A 64 4.19 31.55 -22.32
CA ALA A 64 4.18 30.08 -22.35
C ALA A 64 5.29 29.48 -21.45
N ASN A 65 6.52 29.99 -21.57
CA ASN A 65 7.63 29.55 -20.72
C ASN A 65 7.40 29.86 -19.24
N LYS A 66 6.79 31.01 -18.93
CA LYS A 66 6.45 31.40 -17.55
C LYS A 66 5.36 30.51 -16.97
N ALA A 67 4.31 30.20 -17.75
CA ALA A 67 3.25 29.27 -17.37
C ALA A 67 3.80 27.85 -17.12
N ALA A 68 4.63 27.32 -18.03
CA ALA A 68 5.24 26.00 -17.87
C ALA A 68 6.10 25.89 -16.60
N LYS A 69 6.89 26.92 -16.28
CA LYS A 69 7.66 26.99 -15.03
C LYS A 69 6.76 27.02 -13.80
N ALA A 70 5.66 27.78 -13.84
CA ALA A 70 4.70 27.84 -12.74
C ALA A 70 3.99 26.50 -12.51
N GLN A 71 3.59 25.82 -13.60
CA GLN A 71 2.99 24.48 -13.53
C GLN A 71 3.96 23.45 -12.94
N GLU A 72 5.23 23.44 -13.37
CA GLU A 72 6.24 22.54 -12.82
C GLU A 72 6.52 22.81 -11.34
N ALA A 73 6.61 24.08 -10.94
CA ALA A 73 6.76 24.45 -9.53
C ALA A 73 5.57 23.99 -8.69
N ALA A 74 4.34 24.16 -9.19
CA ALA A 74 3.14 23.68 -8.53
C ALA A 74 3.10 22.14 -8.43
N ARG A 75 3.52 21.44 -9.49
CA ARG A 75 3.65 19.97 -9.49
C ARG A 75 4.66 19.50 -8.45
N LEU A 76 5.82 20.15 -8.35
CA LEU A 76 6.85 19.83 -7.34
C LEU A 76 6.33 20.07 -5.93
N ALA A 77 5.70 21.21 -5.66
CA ALA A 77 5.11 21.51 -4.37
C ALA A 77 4.01 20.50 -3.97
N ALA A 78 3.17 20.07 -4.92
CA ALA A 78 2.18 19.04 -4.69
C ALA A 78 2.81 17.67 -4.41
N ALA A 79 3.90 17.32 -5.09
CA ALA A 79 4.65 16.09 -4.84
C ALA A 79 5.34 16.10 -3.46
N GLU A 80 5.91 17.23 -3.04
CA GLU A 80 6.49 17.42 -1.71
C GLU A 80 5.43 17.31 -0.60
N ALA A 81 4.26 17.89 -0.81
CA ALA A 81 3.13 17.75 0.11
C ALA A 81 2.66 16.30 0.22
N LEU A 82 2.48 15.60 -0.91
CA LEU A 82 2.12 14.18 -0.92
C LEU A 82 3.18 13.31 -0.24
N HIS A 83 4.47 13.59 -0.47
CA HIS A 83 5.55 12.90 0.21
C HIS A 83 5.45 13.07 1.73
N ALA A 84 5.23 14.30 2.21
CA ALA A 84 5.06 14.57 3.64
C ALA A 84 3.84 13.85 4.23
N GLU A 85 2.71 13.80 3.53
CA GLU A 85 1.51 13.05 3.92
C GLU A 85 1.79 11.54 4.06
N ILE A 86 2.47 10.95 3.06
CA ILE A 86 2.84 9.52 3.09
C ILE A 86 3.79 9.23 4.26
N THR A 87 4.83 10.05 4.44
CA THR A 87 5.78 9.87 5.55
C THR A 87 5.12 10.04 6.92
N ASP A 88 4.14 10.93 7.05
CA ASP A 88 3.43 11.08 8.31
C ASP A 88 2.50 9.90 8.61
N HIS A 89 1.82 9.38 7.57
CA HIS A 89 0.94 8.23 7.71
C HIS A 89 1.70 6.93 7.98
N ALA A 90 2.85 6.72 7.33
CA ALA A 90 3.67 5.51 7.48
C ALA A 90 4.41 5.41 8.83
N LYS A 91 3.91 6.04 9.90
CA LYS A 91 4.53 6.00 11.24
C LYS A 91 3.80 5.02 12.15
N GLY A 92 4.17 3.75 12.03
CA GLY A 92 3.90 2.75 13.07
C GLY A 92 2.62 1.93 12.87
N ASP A 93 1.95 2.05 11.73
CA ASP A 93 0.83 1.18 11.38
C ASP A 93 1.28 -0.28 11.33
N GLY A 94 2.44 -0.57 10.72
CA GLY A 94 3.04 -1.90 10.70
C GLY A 94 3.28 -2.47 12.10
N ALA A 95 3.84 -1.68 13.02
CA ALA A 95 4.09 -2.11 14.39
C ALA A 95 2.79 -2.38 15.16
N GLU A 96 1.77 -1.54 15.00
CA GLU A 96 0.46 -1.75 15.61
C GLU A 96 -0.27 -2.96 15.01
N LEU A 97 -0.16 -3.19 13.70
CA LEU A 97 -0.68 -4.39 13.03
C LEU A 97 0.02 -5.65 13.53
N ALA A 98 1.35 -5.63 13.66
CA ALA A 98 2.13 -6.75 14.23
C ALA A 98 1.67 -7.09 15.66
N LYS A 99 1.43 -6.08 16.49
CA LYS A 99 0.90 -6.25 17.86
C LYS A 99 -0.51 -6.86 17.87
N LYS A 100 -1.40 -6.41 16.97
CA LYS A 100 -2.75 -6.99 16.84
C LYS A 100 -2.68 -8.45 16.39
N LEU A 101 -1.83 -8.77 15.40
CA LEU A 101 -1.63 -10.14 14.95
C LEU A 101 -1.09 -11.03 16.07
N LYS A 102 -0.09 -10.56 16.81
CA LYS A 102 0.46 -11.27 17.98
C LYS A 102 -0.61 -11.56 19.03
N THR A 103 -1.48 -10.59 19.30
CA THR A 103 -2.62 -10.77 20.22
C THR A 103 -3.56 -11.88 19.75
N VAL A 104 -3.86 -11.96 18.46
CA VAL A 104 -4.67 -13.04 17.88
C VAL A 104 -3.97 -14.39 18.04
N THR A 105 -2.68 -14.47 17.73
CA THR A 105 -1.90 -15.71 17.87
C THR A 105 -1.88 -16.20 19.32
N ASP A 106 -1.64 -15.30 20.28
CA ASP A 106 -1.59 -15.63 21.70
C ASP A 106 -2.98 -16.04 22.23
N ALA A 107 -4.05 -15.43 21.74
CA ALA A 107 -5.42 -15.84 22.08
C ALA A 107 -5.75 -17.26 21.57
N VAL A 108 -5.32 -17.60 20.34
CA VAL A 108 -5.49 -18.96 19.79
C VAL A 108 -4.70 -20.00 20.60
N ARG A 109 -3.46 -19.68 20.99
CA ARG A 109 -2.65 -20.54 21.88
C ARG A 109 -3.32 -20.76 23.23
N ALA A 110 -3.72 -19.68 23.89
CA ALA A 110 -4.38 -19.74 25.19
C ALA A 110 -5.70 -20.53 25.15
N PHE A 111 -6.47 -20.43 24.06
CA PHE A 111 -7.64 -21.27 23.85
C PHE A 111 -7.26 -22.76 23.74
N GLY A 112 -6.20 -23.08 22.98
CA GLY A 112 -5.67 -24.43 22.85
C GLY A 112 -5.26 -25.03 24.21
N ASP A 113 -4.50 -24.29 25.01
CA ASP A 113 -4.04 -24.70 26.34
C ASP A 113 -5.21 -24.92 27.30
N ALA A 114 -6.22 -24.04 27.27
CA ALA A 114 -7.41 -24.17 28.09
C ALA A 114 -8.24 -25.41 27.74
N VAL A 115 -8.37 -25.73 26.44
CA VAL A 115 -9.04 -26.96 25.98
C VAL A 115 -8.27 -28.19 26.41
N GLU A 116 -6.95 -28.20 26.29
CA GLU A 116 -6.10 -29.32 26.70
C GLU A 116 -6.18 -29.56 28.21
N ALA A 117 -6.00 -28.52 29.03
CA ALA A 117 -6.11 -28.60 30.48
C ALA A 117 -7.50 -29.10 30.91
N ARG A 118 -8.56 -28.73 30.19
CA ARG A 118 -9.90 -29.24 30.43
C ARG A 118 -10.00 -30.73 30.05
N ASN A 119 -9.52 -31.11 28.87
CA ASN A 119 -9.57 -32.49 28.38
C ASN A 119 -8.81 -33.45 29.30
N THR A 120 -7.64 -33.05 29.83
CA THR A 120 -6.90 -33.80 30.84
C THR A 120 -7.76 -34.12 32.07
N ARG A 121 -8.49 -33.12 32.61
CA ARG A 121 -9.41 -33.36 33.74
C ARG A 121 -10.56 -34.30 33.37
N VAL A 122 -11.09 -34.20 32.15
CA VAL A 122 -12.14 -35.13 31.69
C VAL A 122 -11.61 -36.57 31.63
N LEU A 123 -10.38 -36.76 31.15
CA LEU A 123 -9.73 -38.07 31.13
C LEU A 123 -9.48 -38.60 32.54
N GLU A 124 -9.03 -37.76 33.48
CA GLU A 124 -8.89 -38.12 34.89
C GLU A 124 -10.22 -38.56 35.51
N TYR A 125 -11.31 -37.82 35.25
CA TYR A 125 -12.64 -38.20 35.73
C TYR A 125 -13.09 -39.54 35.14
N ARG A 126 -12.81 -39.76 33.85
CA ARG A 126 -13.13 -41.02 33.18
C ARG A 126 -12.34 -42.18 33.77
N ALA A 127 -11.04 -42.03 33.96
CA ALA A 127 -10.19 -43.05 34.57
C ALA A 127 -10.69 -43.44 35.96
N ARG A 128 -11.00 -42.46 36.82
CA ARG A 128 -11.57 -42.69 38.15
C ARG A 128 -12.93 -43.39 38.09
N ALA A 129 -13.79 -43.05 37.12
CA ALA A 129 -15.08 -43.71 36.96
C ALA A 129 -14.93 -45.17 36.50
N VAL A 130 -13.94 -45.47 35.65
CA VAL A 130 -13.58 -46.84 35.25
C VAL A 130 -13.07 -47.63 36.45
N GLU A 131 -12.17 -47.07 37.27
CA GLU A 131 -11.66 -47.71 38.49
C GLU A 131 -12.77 -48.05 39.50
N LEU A 132 -13.84 -47.25 39.53
CA LEU A 132 -15.02 -47.47 40.37
C LEU A 132 -16.02 -48.50 39.78
N GLY A 133 -15.74 -49.08 38.60
CA GLY A 133 -16.62 -50.04 37.95
C GLY A 133 -17.91 -49.44 37.38
N ILE A 134 -17.91 -48.14 37.06
CA ILE A 134 -19.08 -47.47 36.47
C ILE A 134 -19.21 -47.91 35.00
N PRO A 135 -20.38 -48.43 34.58
CA PRO A 135 -20.56 -48.91 33.21
C PRO A 135 -20.66 -47.76 32.20
N GLU A 136 -20.37 -48.08 30.94
CA GLU A 136 -20.73 -47.24 29.82
C GLU A 136 -22.22 -47.27 29.57
N HIS A 137 -22.76 -46.09 29.30
CA HIS A 137 -24.15 -45.92 28.97
C HIS A 137 -24.26 -45.37 27.55
N ILE A 138 -25.05 -46.04 26.73
CA ILE A 138 -25.41 -45.59 25.38
C ILE A 138 -26.64 -44.69 25.53
N HIS A 139 -26.49 -43.42 25.17
CA HIS A 139 -27.55 -42.38 25.22
C HIS A 139 -28.31 -42.22 26.57
N PRO A 140 -27.67 -42.27 27.77
CA PRO A 140 -28.41 -42.04 29.01
C PRO A 140 -28.86 -40.57 29.11
N THR A 141 -30.12 -40.35 29.50
CA THR A 141 -30.59 -39.02 29.90
C THR A 141 -30.05 -38.62 31.27
N ALA A 142 -29.80 -39.60 32.15
CA ALA A 142 -29.05 -39.46 33.39
C ALA A 142 -28.54 -40.84 33.86
N PRO A 143 -27.36 -40.94 34.49
CA PRO A 143 -26.89 -42.21 35.06
C PRO A 143 -27.76 -42.65 36.26
N PRO A 144 -27.95 -43.97 36.47
CA PRO A 144 -28.69 -44.51 37.60
C PRO A 144 -28.19 -44.03 38.97
N ALA A 145 -29.09 -43.96 39.96
CA ALA A 145 -28.73 -43.63 41.34
C ALA A 145 -27.75 -44.63 41.96
N LEU A 146 -27.78 -45.89 41.51
CA LEU A 146 -26.87 -46.96 41.95
C LEU A 146 -25.39 -46.62 41.69
N HIS A 147 -25.09 -45.82 40.66
CA HIS A 147 -23.72 -45.37 40.34
C HIS A 147 -23.43 -43.96 40.88
N GLY A 148 -24.15 -43.52 41.92
CA GLY A 148 -24.04 -42.16 42.44
C GLY A 148 -24.42 -41.08 41.43
N ARG A 149 -25.22 -41.44 40.41
CA ARG A 149 -25.53 -40.61 39.24
C ARG A 149 -24.30 -40.21 38.41
N VAL A 150 -23.23 -41.00 38.46
CA VAL A 150 -22.07 -40.88 37.56
C VAL A 150 -22.15 -41.97 36.50
N GLY A 151 -21.78 -41.66 35.27
CA GLY A 151 -21.85 -42.57 34.14
C GLY A 151 -20.73 -42.33 33.13
N LEU A 152 -20.31 -43.36 32.41
CA LEU A 152 -19.38 -43.21 31.28
C LEU A 152 -20.19 -43.01 29.98
N THR A 153 -19.73 -42.12 29.10
CA THR A 153 -20.34 -41.95 27.77
C THR A 153 -19.58 -42.81 26.76
N ALA A 154 -20.27 -43.71 26.07
CA ALA A 154 -19.67 -44.57 25.03
C ALA A 154 -19.21 -43.74 23.81
N ASP A 155 -20.04 -42.77 23.40
CA ASP A 155 -19.79 -41.87 22.28
C ASP A 155 -19.78 -40.42 22.75
N GLY A 156 -18.76 -39.66 22.35
CA GLY A 156 -18.78 -38.20 22.51
C GLY A 156 -19.93 -37.59 21.71
N GLY A 157 -20.40 -36.40 22.10
CA GLY A 157 -21.40 -35.66 21.31
C GLY A 157 -20.86 -35.26 19.93
N ALA A 158 -21.67 -34.54 19.15
CA ALA A 158 -21.32 -34.08 17.78
C ALA A 158 -19.98 -33.33 17.65
N TYR A 159 -19.42 -32.88 18.76
CA TYR A 159 -18.17 -32.11 18.83
C TYR A 159 -17.21 -32.60 19.93
N GLY A 160 -17.54 -33.71 20.60
CA GLY A 160 -16.81 -34.23 21.74
C GLY A 160 -16.26 -35.63 21.54
N ILE A 161 -15.27 -36.01 22.35
CA ILE A 161 -14.76 -37.38 22.48
C ILE A 161 -15.29 -37.95 23.80
N ALA A 162 -15.24 -39.28 23.97
CA ALA A 162 -15.64 -39.99 25.20
C ALA A 162 -15.27 -39.24 26.49
N GLY A 163 -16.23 -39.17 27.42
CA GLY A 163 -16.10 -38.47 28.70
C GLY A 163 -16.91 -39.13 29.81
N VAL A 164 -17.48 -38.29 30.68
CA VAL A 164 -18.28 -38.71 31.83
C VAL A 164 -19.57 -37.91 31.94
N MET A 165 -20.55 -38.46 32.65
CA MET A 165 -21.76 -37.78 33.07
C MET A 165 -21.83 -37.66 34.58
N ALA A 166 -22.35 -36.53 35.05
CA ALA A 166 -22.67 -36.28 36.46
C ALA A 166 -24.10 -35.74 36.56
N GLY A 167 -25.04 -36.61 36.93
CA GLY A 167 -26.48 -36.34 36.84
C GLY A 167 -26.89 -36.10 35.39
N ARG A 168 -27.40 -34.90 35.10
CA ARG A 168 -27.79 -34.49 33.74
C ARG A 168 -26.68 -33.75 32.99
N ARG A 169 -25.51 -33.55 33.59
CA ARG A 169 -24.40 -32.82 32.97
C ARG A 169 -23.50 -33.79 32.22
N ARG A 170 -23.26 -33.51 30.94
CA ARG A 170 -22.23 -34.19 30.14
C ARG A 170 -20.92 -33.41 30.28
N VAL A 171 -19.84 -34.13 30.56
CA VAL A 171 -18.48 -33.60 30.67
C VAL A 171 -17.63 -34.38 29.70
N GLU A 172 -17.49 -33.84 28.50
CA GLU A 172 -16.85 -34.49 27.36
C GLU A 172 -15.61 -33.75 26.96
N GLN A 173 -14.65 -34.42 26.31
CA GLN A 173 -13.51 -33.73 25.72
C GLN A 173 -13.97 -32.82 24.57
N ILE A 174 -13.20 -31.78 24.28
CA ILE A 174 -13.47 -30.83 23.18
C ILE A 174 -12.39 -30.99 22.12
N ASN A 175 -12.78 -31.07 20.85
CA ASN A 175 -11.85 -30.94 19.73
C ASN A 175 -11.63 -29.44 19.43
N ARG A 176 -10.46 -28.91 19.80
CA ARG A 176 -10.13 -27.48 19.61
C ARG A 176 -10.16 -27.05 18.15
N ASP A 177 -9.73 -27.93 17.24
CA ASP A 177 -9.58 -27.61 15.82
C ASP A 177 -10.95 -27.40 15.16
N VAL A 178 -11.97 -28.17 15.57
CA VAL A 178 -13.34 -27.98 15.08
C VAL A 178 -13.87 -26.59 15.41
N PHE A 179 -13.65 -26.11 16.64
CA PHE A 179 -14.11 -24.78 17.04
C PHE A 179 -13.31 -23.66 16.38
N LEU A 180 -11.99 -23.81 16.24
CA LEU A 180 -11.16 -22.84 15.51
C LEU A 180 -11.59 -22.76 14.03
N ASN A 181 -11.83 -23.89 13.36
CA ASN A 181 -12.32 -23.90 11.98
C ASN A 181 -13.69 -23.24 11.84
N ARG A 182 -14.61 -23.45 12.80
CA ARG A 182 -15.92 -22.78 12.79
C ARG A 182 -15.80 -21.27 12.95
N THR A 183 -14.83 -20.79 13.75
CA THR A 183 -14.54 -19.35 13.86
C THR A 183 -14.01 -18.79 12.54
N LEU A 184 -13.10 -19.51 11.86
CA LEU A 184 -12.59 -19.09 10.55
C LEU A 184 -13.66 -19.09 9.46
N ASP A 185 -14.55 -20.10 9.43
CA ASP A 185 -15.71 -20.15 8.54
C ASP A 185 -16.67 -18.98 8.79
N LEU A 186 -16.93 -18.63 10.06
CA LEU A 186 -17.72 -17.45 10.41
C LEU A 186 -17.09 -16.16 9.87
N LEU A 187 -15.79 -15.94 10.13
CA LEU A 187 -15.07 -14.76 9.63
C LEU A 187 -15.02 -14.71 8.09
N THR A 188 -14.96 -15.87 7.43
CA THR A 188 -15.01 -15.96 5.97
C THR A 188 -16.37 -15.53 5.43
N ARG A 189 -17.47 -15.98 6.04
CA ARG A 189 -18.84 -15.57 5.67
C ARG A 189 -19.09 -14.08 5.90
N GLU A 190 -18.42 -13.48 6.88
CA GLU A 190 -18.46 -12.04 7.13
C GLU A 190 -17.55 -11.22 6.19
N GLY A 191 -16.80 -11.88 5.29
CA GLY A 191 -15.83 -11.22 4.41
C GLY A 191 -14.63 -10.63 5.15
N LYS A 192 -14.36 -11.09 6.38
CA LYS A 192 -13.24 -10.65 7.23
C LYS A 192 -12.02 -11.56 7.15
N PHE A 193 -12.19 -12.75 6.58
CA PHE A 193 -11.11 -13.70 6.36
C PHE A 193 -11.20 -14.31 4.97
N LYS A 194 -10.04 -14.61 4.37
CA LYS A 194 -9.93 -15.33 3.11
C LYS A 194 -8.92 -16.46 3.30
N HIS A 195 -9.37 -17.69 3.09
CA HIS A 195 -8.46 -18.83 3.02
C HIS A 195 -7.57 -18.69 1.79
N LEU A 196 -6.26 -18.69 2.02
CA LEU A 196 -5.24 -18.71 0.99
C LEU A 196 -4.54 -20.06 1.05
N ASP A 197 -4.31 -20.66 -0.11
CA ASP A 197 -3.57 -21.92 -0.20
C ASP A 197 -2.07 -21.67 -0.03
N ASN A 198 -1.40 -22.50 0.77
CA ASN A 198 0.07 -22.55 0.90
C ASN A 198 0.75 -21.22 1.25
N VAL A 199 0.28 -20.53 2.29
CA VAL A 199 0.98 -19.35 2.82
C VAL A 199 2.08 -19.81 3.78
N ASP A 200 3.33 -19.56 3.41
CA ASP A 200 4.47 -19.70 4.32
C ASP A 200 4.42 -18.58 5.37
N ALA A 201 4.59 -18.94 6.64
CA ALA A 201 4.64 -17.98 7.73
C ALA A 201 5.98 -17.21 7.78
N GLY A 202 6.96 -17.63 6.99
CA GLY A 202 8.30 -17.06 7.00
C GLY A 202 9.05 -17.39 8.30
N ALA A 203 10.13 -16.65 8.55
CA ALA A 203 10.93 -16.80 9.77
C ALA A 203 10.30 -16.05 10.97
N ASP A 204 9.74 -14.86 10.74
CA ASP A 204 9.09 -14.05 11.76
C ASP A 204 8.04 -13.11 11.14
N ILE A 205 6.81 -13.62 11.00
CA ILE A 205 5.66 -12.87 10.46
C ILE A 205 5.39 -11.56 11.22
N PHE A 206 5.76 -11.45 12.50
CA PHE A 206 5.53 -10.23 13.27
C PHE A 206 6.57 -9.16 12.94
N ALA A 207 7.83 -9.55 12.76
CA ALA A 207 8.88 -8.65 12.28
C ALA A 207 8.60 -8.18 10.86
N ASP A 208 8.15 -9.08 9.98
CA ASP A 208 7.77 -8.75 8.60
C ASP A 208 6.69 -7.67 8.58
N LEU A 209 5.62 -7.85 9.36
CA LEU A 209 4.53 -6.88 9.46
C LEU A 209 4.96 -5.56 10.11
N ALA A 210 5.82 -5.62 11.12
CA ALA A 210 6.38 -4.42 11.76
C ALA A 210 7.27 -3.60 10.82
N SER A 211 7.84 -4.24 9.79
CA SER A 211 8.76 -3.61 8.84
C SER A 211 8.09 -2.94 7.63
N ILE A 212 6.78 -3.10 7.42
CA ILE A 212 6.08 -2.53 6.25
C ILE A 212 6.26 -1.01 6.13
N ASP A 213 6.36 -0.35 7.29
CA ASP A 213 6.54 1.09 7.43
C ASP A 213 7.99 1.50 7.72
N ALA A 214 8.89 0.51 7.85
CA ALA A 214 10.28 0.82 8.12
C ALA A 214 10.89 1.53 6.92
N GLU A 215 11.69 2.56 7.19
CA GLU A 215 12.48 3.19 6.16
C GLU A 215 13.36 2.12 5.50
N VAL A 216 13.19 1.94 4.19
CA VAL A 216 14.02 1.01 3.44
C VAL A 216 15.45 1.50 3.56
N ALA A 217 16.33 0.65 4.10
CA ALA A 217 17.73 0.99 4.22
C ALA A 217 18.25 1.49 2.88
N GLY A 218 18.85 2.68 2.90
CA GLY A 218 19.44 3.24 1.70
C GLY A 218 20.39 2.23 1.06
N PRO A 219 20.54 2.25 -0.27
CA PRO A 219 21.33 1.26 -0.98
C PRO A 219 22.76 1.23 -0.43
N ALA A 220 23.23 0.01 -0.11
CA ALA A 220 24.54 -0.24 0.48
C ALA A 220 25.71 -0.02 -0.49
N GLY A 221 25.42 0.02 -1.79
CA GLY A 221 26.42 0.15 -2.85
C GLY A 221 27.28 1.41 -2.73
N ASN A 222 28.56 1.28 -3.04
CA ASN A 222 29.51 2.40 -3.14
C ASN A 222 29.50 3.08 -4.52
N HIS A 223 28.97 2.38 -5.53
CA HIS A 223 28.93 2.85 -6.92
C HIS A 223 27.51 2.97 -7.42
N PHE A 224 27.19 4.11 -8.04
CA PHE A 224 25.85 4.44 -8.51
C PHE A 224 25.87 4.77 -10.00
N TYR A 225 24.89 4.21 -10.70
CA TYR A 225 24.75 4.34 -12.14
C TYR A 225 23.30 4.69 -12.49
N LEU A 226 23.13 5.58 -13.46
CA LEU A 226 21.84 5.86 -14.07
C LEU A 226 21.75 5.11 -15.39
N ALA A 227 20.74 4.25 -15.52
CA ALA A 227 20.44 3.54 -16.76
C ALA A 227 19.71 4.46 -17.75
N PRO A 228 19.69 4.12 -19.06
CA PRO A 228 19.03 4.95 -20.07
C PRO A 228 17.53 5.18 -19.84
N ASN A 229 16.87 4.27 -19.11
CA ASN A 229 15.46 4.39 -18.71
C ASN A 229 15.24 5.20 -17.42
N GLY A 230 16.29 5.80 -16.85
CA GLY A 230 16.24 6.54 -15.58
C GLY A 230 16.33 5.68 -14.33
N GLY A 231 16.42 4.34 -14.46
CA GLY A 231 16.61 3.46 -13.32
C GLY A 231 17.97 3.68 -12.65
N VAL A 232 18.01 3.65 -11.33
CA VAL A 232 19.26 3.73 -10.56
C VAL A 232 19.74 2.34 -10.22
N ILE A 233 21.01 2.05 -10.51
CA ILE A 233 21.69 0.80 -10.15
C ILE A 233 22.75 1.14 -9.10
N ALA A 234 22.66 0.51 -7.93
CA ALA A 234 23.67 0.60 -6.88
C ALA A 234 24.43 -0.74 -6.78
N LYS A 235 25.76 -0.69 -6.74
CA LYS A 235 26.62 -1.88 -6.55
C LYS A 235 27.75 -1.59 -5.57
N ASP A 236 28.19 -2.63 -4.88
CA ASP A 236 29.37 -2.59 -4.03
C ASP A 236 30.66 -2.53 -4.88
N ASP A 237 30.71 -3.32 -5.96
CA ASP A 237 31.79 -3.33 -6.93
C ASP A 237 31.40 -2.56 -8.20
N PRO A 238 32.32 -1.75 -8.78
CA PRO A 238 32.02 -0.97 -9.96
C PRO A 238 31.87 -1.87 -11.20
N PHE A 239 31.00 -1.48 -12.13
CA PHE A 239 31.02 -2.03 -13.49
C PHE A 239 32.30 -1.65 -14.22
N THR A 240 32.77 -2.51 -15.12
CA THR A 240 33.90 -2.16 -16.01
C THR A 240 33.48 -1.10 -17.03
N ALA A 241 34.45 -0.44 -17.66
CA ALA A 241 34.16 0.56 -18.69
C ALA A 241 33.37 -0.04 -19.87
N GLU A 242 33.69 -1.27 -20.27
CA GLU A 242 32.99 -1.99 -21.34
C GLU A 242 31.54 -2.31 -20.96
N GLU A 243 31.30 -2.70 -19.69
CA GLU A 243 29.95 -2.94 -19.20
C GLU A 243 29.12 -1.66 -19.15
N ILE A 244 29.69 -0.57 -18.64
CA ILE A 244 29.06 0.76 -18.61
C ILE A 244 28.67 1.17 -20.04
N GLN A 245 29.60 1.06 -21.00
CA GLN A 245 29.33 1.41 -22.39
C GLN A 245 28.28 0.50 -23.03
N ARG A 246 28.40 -0.83 -22.85
CA ARG A 246 27.47 -1.82 -23.41
C ARG A 246 26.04 -1.64 -22.88
N MET A 247 25.90 -1.24 -21.63
CA MET A 247 24.60 -1.05 -20.96
C MET A 247 24.10 0.40 -21.03
N GLY A 248 24.89 1.33 -21.57
CA GLY A 248 24.54 2.76 -21.65
C GLY A 248 24.41 3.43 -20.29
N LEU A 249 25.21 2.99 -19.30
CA LEU A 249 25.15 3.52 -17.94
C LEU A 249 25.88 4.86 -17.81
N THR A 250 25.37 5.74 -16.97
CA THR A 250 26.07 6.98 -16.57
C THR A 250 26.46 6.91 -15.10
N ILE A 251 27.74 7.08 -14.78
CA ILE A 251 28.20 7.16 -13.38
C ILE A 251 27.61 8.41 -12.72
N VAL A 252 26.99 8.25 -11.56
CA VAL A 252 26.39 9.35 -10.80
C VAL A 252 26.80 9.27 -9.32
N SER A 253 26.66 10.38 -8.58
CA SER A 253 26.82 10.37 -7.13
C SER A 253 25.58 9.81 -6.45
N LYS A 254 25.71 9.36 -5.19
CA LYS A 254 24.57 8.93 -4.36
C LYS A 254 23.49 10.01 -4.26
N ALA A 255 23.91 11.26 -4.03
CA ALA A 255 23.00 12.41 -3.95
C ALA A 255 22.22 12.64 -5.26
N LYS A 256 22.86 12.46 -6.42
CA LYS A 256 22.18 12.56 -7.71
C LYS A 256 21.25 11.37 -7.98
N ALA A 257 21.61 10.19 -7.49
CA ALA A 257 20.81 8.98 -7.66
C ALA A 257 19.55 8.96 -6.77
N TYR A 258 19.63 9.45 -5.53
CA TYR A 258 18.54 9.30 -4.55
C TYR A 258 17.99 10.60 -3.97
N GLY A 259 18.55 11.75 -4.30
CA GLY A 259 18.18 13.03 -3.68
C GLY A 259 18.64 13.05 -2.22
N ALA A 260 19.84 13.58 -1.96
CA ALA A 260 20.31 13.87 -0.61
C ALA A 260 20.02 15.32 -0.24
#